data_AF-A0A858RER8-F1
#
_entry.id   AF-A0A858RER8-F1
#
_cell.length_a   1.000
_cell.length_b   1.000
_cell.length_c   1.000
_cell.angle_alpha   90.00
_cell.angle_beta   90.00
_cell.angle_gamma   90.00
#
_symmetry.space_group_name_H-M   'P 1'
#
loop_
_entity.id
_entity.type
_entity.pdbx_description
1 polymer ?
#
loop_
_entity_poly.entity_id
_entity_poly.type
_entity_poly.pdbx_seq_one_letter_code
_entity_poly.pdbx_strand_id
1 'polypeptide(L)'
;MASRKKATAARARRYTLPEREKILKYVEDVNAQKGRGGQTAAVQKFGVSALTITSWMRKRPSTPLGDYSGSSNGTGGKLAKLAAIHAAIVAKEKEIASLQAQFDKLKASI
;
A
#
# COMPACT_ATOMS: atom_id res chain seq x y z
N MET A 1 -2.65 25.74 -37.31
CA MET A 1 -3.24 24.55 -36.66
C MET A 1 -2.63 23.31 -37.29
N ALA A 2 -1.62 22.70 -36.66
CA ALA A 2 -0.94 21.51 -37.22
C ALA A 2 -1.77 20.25 -36.93
N SER A 3 -2.27 19.58 -37.96
CA SER A 3 -2.98 18.31 -37.84
C SER A 3 -1.99 17.20 -37.50
N ARG A 4 -2.15 16.56 -36.33
CA ARG A 4 -1.37 15.36 -36.00
C ARG A 4 -1.89 14.21 -36.85
N LYS A 5 -1.05 13.69 -37.75
CA LYS A 5 -1.28 12.43 -38.46
C LYS A 5 -1.61 11.32 -37.44
N LYS A 6 -2.81 10.76 -37.53
CA LYS A 6 -3.24 9.60 -36.74
C LYS A 6 -2.52 8.39 -37.31
N ALA A 7 -1.42 7.97 -36.67
CA ALA A 7 -0.77 6.70 -37.00
C ALA A 7 -1.80 5.57 -36.84
N THR A 8 -2.00 4.81 -37.91
CA THR A 8 -2.88 3.64 -37.96
C THR A 8 -2.55 2.71 -36.80
N ALA A 9 -3.56 2.40 -35.98
CA ALA A 9 -3.43 1.59 -34.77
C ALA A 9 -2.80 0.23 -35.11
N ALA A 10 -1.51 0.08 -34.82
CA ALA A 10 -0.87 -1.23 -34.76
C ALA A 10 -1.71 -2.08 -33.79
N ARG A 11 -2.22 -3.23 -34.27
CA ARG A 11 -3.06 -4.14 -33.48
C ARG A 11 -2.47 -4.28 -32.09
N ALA A 12 -3.21 -3.87 -31.06
CA ALA A 12 -2.77 -3.94 -29.68
C ALA A 12 -2.21 -5.34 -29.40
N ARG A 13 -0.94 -5.41 -28.97
CA ARG A 13 -0.28 -6.68 -28.64
C ARG A 13 -1.12 -7.40 -27.59
N ARG A 14 -1.66 -8.56 -27.95
CA ARG A 14 -2.43 -9.40 -27.02
C ARG A 14 -1.46 -10.28 -26.26
N TYR A 15 -1.32 -9.99 -24.98
CA TYR A 15 -0.54 -10.85 -24.08
C TYR A 15 -1.32 -12.14 -23.82
N THR A 16 -0.64 -13.27 -23.96
CA THR A 16 -1.20 -14.59 -23.60
C THR A 16 -1.35 -14.70 -22.08
N LEU A 17 -2.24 -15.57 -21.59
CA LEU A 17 -2.37 -15.83 -20.14
C LEU A 17 -1.03 -16.15 -19.45
N PRO A 18 -0.19 -17.07 -19.96
CA PRO A 18 1.10 -17.38 -19.33
C PRO A 18 2.08 -16.21 -19.37
N GLU A 19 2.04 -15.37 -20.41
CA GLU A 19 2.89 -14.17 -20.51
C GLU A 19 2.49 -13.13 -19.45
N ARG A 20 1.19 -12.92 -19.23
CA ARG A 20 0.69 -12.02 -18.17
C ARG A 20 1.11 -12.48 -16.78
N GLU A 21 1.01 -13.78 -16.50
CA GLU A 21 1.43 -14.33 -15.20
C GLU A 21 2.92 -14.14 -14.95
N LYS A 22 3.76 -14.39 -15.96
CA LYS A 22 5.21 -14.15 -15.85
C LYS A 22 5.53 -12.69 -15.53
N ILE A 23 4.85 -11.75 -16.19
CA ILE A 23 5.03 -10.31 -15.94
C ILE A 23 4.61 -9.95 -14.52
N LEU A 24 3.47 -10.47 -14.06
CA LEU A 24 2.96 -10.18 -12.71
C LEU A 24 3.86 -10.78 -11.61
N LYS A 25 4.35 -12.02 -11.79
CA LYS A 25 5.33 -12.62 -10.87
C LYS A 25 6.60 -11.78 -10.79
N TYR A 26 7.12 -11.32 -11.93
CA TYR A 26 8.28 -10.43 -11.92
C TYR A 26 8.03 -9.10 -11.18
N VAL A 27 6.84 -8.52 -11.30
CA VAL A 27 6.45 -7.32 -10.54
C VAL A 27 6.45 -7.63 -9.03
N GLU A 28 5.90 -8.77 -8.62
CA GLU A 28 5.89 -9.23 -7.23
C GLU A 28 7.32 -9.45 -6.69
N ASP A 29 8.18 -10.13 -7.44
CA ASP A 29 9.58 -10.39 -7.07
C ASP A 29 10.36 -9.09 -6.88
N VAL A 30 10.23 -8.16 -7.83
CA VAL A 30 10.89 -6.84 -7.73
C VAL A 30 10.31 -6.05 -6.56
N ASN A 31 9.01 -6.16 -6.30
CA ASN A 31 8.40 -5.47 -5.17
C ASN A 31 8.86 -6.04 -3.82
N ALA A 32 9.09 -7.36 -3.75
CA ALA A 32 9.64 -8.01 -2.56
C ALA A 32 11.09 -7.57 -2.30
N GLN A 33 11.90 -7.41 -3.35
CA GLN A 33 13.31 -7.03 -3.22
C GLN A 33 13.53 -5.53 -3.00
N LYS A 34 12.80 -4.67 -3.73
CA LYS A 34 13.07 -3.22 -3.82
C LYS A 34 11.92 -2.35 -3.31
N GLY A 35 10.84 -2.95 -2.81
CA GLY A 35 9.65 -2.21 -2.41
C GLY A 35 8.88 -1.67 -3.63
N ARG A 36 8.42 -0.42 -3.60
CA ARG A 36 7.56 0.12 -4.68
C ARG A 36 8.38 0.41 -5.95
N GLY A 37 8.28 -0.46 -6.96
CA GLY A 37 8.97 -0.23 -8.24
C GLY A 37 8.79 -1.29 -9.33
N GLY A 38 8.12 -2.41 -9.01
CA GLY A 38 7.97 -3.54 -9.92
C GLY A 38 7.26 -3.20 -11.23
N GLN A 39 6.30 -2.27 -11.23
CA GLN A 39 5.64 -1.83 -12.46
C GLN A 39 6.62 -1.16 -13.43
N THR A 40 7.46 -0.25 -12.94
CA THR A 40 8.47 0.45 -13.76
C THR A 40 9.52 -0.53 -14.29
N ALA A 41 9.99 -1.45 -13.44
CA ALA A 41 10.91 -2.50 -13.86
C ALA A 41 10.30 -3.42 -14.93
N ALA A 42 9.01 -3.77 -14.79
CA ALA A 42 8.30 -4.60 -15.75
C ALA A 42 8.05 -3.86 -17.07
N VAL A 43 7.80 -2.55 -17.04
CA VAL A 43 7.72 -1.71 -18.25
C VAL A 43 9.04 -1.75 -19.00
N GLN A 44 10.17 -1.59 -18.29
CA GLN A 44 11.51 -1.63 -18.89
C GLN A 44 11.85 -3.01 -19.46
N LYS A 45 11.50 -4.10 -18.76
CA LYS A 45 11.87 -5.47 -19.15
C LYS A 45 10.98 -6.06 -20.25
N PHE A 46 9.68 -5.81 -20.20
CA PHE A 46 8.69 -6.45 -21.08
C PHE A 46 8.04 -5.49 -22.08
N GLY A 47 8.35 -4.20 -22.01
CA GLY A 47 7.76 -3.18 -22.89
C GLY A 47 6.24 -3.01 -22.68
N VAL A 48 5.70 -3.48 -21.56
CA VAL A 48 4.27 -3.39 -21.26
C VAL A 48 3.98 -2.05 -20.59
N SER A 49 2.92 -1.36 -21.02
CA SER A 49 2.50 -0.13 -20.35
C SER A 49 2.13 -0.36 -18.88
N ALA A 50 2.56 0.54 -17.99
CA ALA A 50 2.26 0.47 -16.57
C ALA A 50 0.74 0.45 -16.28
N LEU A 51 -0.05 1.14 -17.11
CA LEU A 51 -1.52 1.12 -17.03
C LEU A 51 -2.08 -0.28 -17.28
N THR A 52 -1.51 -1.00 -18.24
CA THR A 52 -1.91 -2.38 -18.58
C THR A 52 -1.58 -3.33 -17.43
N ILE A 53 -0.39 -3.21 -16.85
CA ILE A 53 0.03 -4.00 -15.68
C ILE A 53 -0.92 -3.72 -14.50
N THR A 54 -1.24 -2.45 -14.25
CA THR A 54 -2.18 -2.05 -13.20
C THR A 54 -3.57 -2.64 -13.42
N SER A 55 -4.06 -2.65 -14.67
CA SER A 55 -5.34 -3.26 -15.02
C SER A 55 -5.35 -4.77 -14.71
N TRP A 56 -4.27 -5.49 -15.02
CA TRP A 56 -4.16 -6.91 -14.71
C TRP A 56 -4.06 -7.20 -13.21
N MET A 57 -3.32 -6.36 -12.47
CA MET A 57 -3.25 -6.45 -11.01
C MET A 57 -4.63 -6.25 -10.36
N ARG A 58 -5.42 -5.26 -10.84
CA ARG A 58 -6.77 -4.98 -10.33
C ARG A 58 -7.82 -6.01 -10.74
N LYS A 59 -7.62 -6.71 -11.86
CA LYS A 59 -8.53 -7.77 -12.35
C LYS A 59 -8.31 -9.12 -11.68
N ARG A 60 -7.27 -9.29 -10.87
CA ARG A 60 -7.22 -10.45 -9.97
C ARG A 60 -8.40 -10.33 -9.00
N PRO A 61 -9.13 -11.41 -8.70
CA PRO A 61 -10.09 -11.40 -7.61
C PRO A 61 -9.30 -11.24 -6.31
N SER A 62 -9.00 -10.00 -5.94
CA SER A 62 -8.67 -9.67 -4.57
C SER A 62 -9.98 -9.79 -3.79
N THR A 63 -9.96 -10.65 -2.79
CA THR A 63 -10.88 -10.71 -1.66
C THR A 63 -11.55 -9.35 -1.37
N PRO A 64 -12.86 -9.34 -1.05
CA PRO A 64 -13.60 -8.09 -0.89
C PRO A 64 -13.02 -7.30 0.28
N LEU A 65 -12.70 -6.03 0.03
CA LEU A 65 -12.26 -5.04 1.02
C LEU A 65 -11.18 -5.51 2.00
N GLY A 66 -9.96 -5.72 1.49
CA GLY A 66 -8.77 -5.54 2.31
C GLY A 66 -8.19 -4.17 1.97
N ASP A 67 -8.05 -3.30 2.97
CA ASP A 67 -7.34 -2.04 2.89
C ASP A 67 -6.16 -2.12 1.92
N TYR A 68 -5.96 -1.04 1.14
CA TYR A 68 -4.65 -0.73 0.58
C TYR A 68 -3.69 -0.45 1.75
N SER A 69 -3.36 -1.49 2.52
CA SER A 69 -2.26 -1.51 3.47
C SER A 69 -1.01 -1.50 2.62
N GLY A 70 -0.62 -0.30 2.21
CA GLY A 70 0.75 -0.04 1.82
C GLY A 70 1.62 -0.67 2.89
N SER A 71 2.60 -1.47 2.46
CA SER A 71 3.61 -2.14 3.28
C SER A 71 3.65 -1.62 4.71
N SER A 72 3.47 -2.49 5.71
CA SER A 72 3.54 -2.15 7.13
C SER A 72 4.86 -1.46 7.55
N ASN A 73 5.86 -1.46 6.66
CA ASN A 73 7.16 -0.79 6.79
C ASN A 73 7.27 0.55 6.03
N GLY A 74 6.28 0.90 5.22
CA GLY A 74 6.16 2.21 4.56
C GLY A 74 5.76 3.31 5.54
N THR A 75 5.88 4.56 5.11
CA THR A 75 5.53 5.75 5.91
C THR A 75 4.09 5.68 6.45
N GLY A 76 3.14 5.19 5.66
CA GLY A 76 1.75 4.99 6.10
C GLY A 76 1.62 3.99 7.26
N GLY A 77 2.32 2.85 7.20
CA GLY A 77 2.33 1.87 8.29
C GLY A 77 2.98 2.40 9.57
N LYS A 78 4.04 3.21 9.43
CA LYS A 78 4.67 3.91 10.56
C LYS A 78 3.74 4.95 11.19
N LEU A 79 3.03 5.74 10.38
CA LEU A 79 2.06 6.73 10.86
C LEU A 79 0.89 6.06 11.59
N ALA A 80 0.37 4.95 11.07
CA ALA A 80 -0.68 4.18 11.72
C ALA A 80 -0.23 3.65 13.09
N LYS A 81 0.98 3.09 13.17
CA LYS A 81 1.58 2.67 14.45
C LYS A 81 1.76 3.84 15.42
N LEU A 82 2.21 4.99 14.93
CA LEU A 82 2.39 6.19 15.74
C LEU A 82 1.06 6.71 16.30
N ALA A 83 0.00 6.73 15.48
CA ALA A 83 -1.35 7.09 15.92
C ALA A 83 -1.88 6.12 16.99
N ALA A 84 -1.67 4.82 16.81
CA ALA A 84 -2.07 3.80 17.79
C ALA A 84 -1.32 3.97 19.13
N ILE A 85 -0.01 4.22 19.08
CA ILE A 85 0.81 4.49 20.29
C ILE A 85 0.30 5.75 20.99
N HIS A 86 0.04 6.83 20.24
CA HIS A 86 -0.48 8.07 20.82
C HIS A 86 -1.83 7.86 21.52
N ALA A 87 -2.75 7.11 20.90
CA ALA A 87 -4.03 6.76 21.53
C ALA A 87 -3.85 5.97 22.84
N ALA A 88 -2.89 5.04 22.87
CA ALA A 88 -2.56 4.28 24.08
C ALA A 88 -1.98 5.17 25.19
N ILE A 89 -1.11 6.13 24.85
CA ILE A 89 -0.56 7.11 25.80
C ILE A 89 -1.68 7.91 26.45
N VAL A 90 -2.58 8.50 25.67
CA VAL A 90 -3.71 9.31 26.19
C VAL A 90 -4.61 8.48 27.12
N ALA A 91 -4.88 7.23 26.77
CA ALA A 91 -5.68 6.34 27.63
C ALA A 91 -4.97 6.06 28.97
N LYS A 92 -3.65 5.83 28.94
CA LYS A 92 -2.85 5.58 30.15
C LYS A 92 -2.68 6.82 31.02
N GLU A 93 -2.52 8.00 30.45
CA GLU A 93 -2.50 9.26 31.20
C GLU A 93 -3.81 9.49 31.97
N LYS A 94 -4.95 9.18 31.36
CA LYS A 94 -6.25 9.25 32.04
C LYS A 94 -6.35 8.27 33.21
N GLU A 95 -5.84 7.05 33.03
CA GLU A 95 -5.78 6.04 34.09
C GLU A 95 -4.88 6.50 35.25
N ILE A 96 -3.70 7.04 34.95
CA ILE A 96 -2.77 7.62 35.95
C ILE A 96 -3.45 8.75 36.72
N ALA A 97 -4.13 9.67 36.04
CA ALA A 97 -4.83 10.77 36.70
C ALA A 97 -5.92 10.27 37.66
N SER A 98 -6.66 9.22 37.28
CA SER A 98 -7.65 8.59 38.16
C SER A 98 -7.00 7.94 39.39
N LEU A 99 -5.88 7.23 39.20
CA LEU A 99 -5.16 6.59 40.30
C LEU A 99 -4.54 7.62 41.26
N GLN A 100 -4.02 8.72 40.74
CA GLN A 100 -3.52 9.84 41.55
C GLN A 100 -4.64 10.45 42.40
N ALA A 101 -5.82 10.71 41.82
CA ALA A 101 -6.96 11.23 42.57
C ALA A 101 -7.42 10.27 43.69
N GLN A 102 -7.40 8.96 43.43
CA GLN A 102 -7.70 7.96 44.46
C GLN A 102 -6.64 7.92 45.56
N PHE A 103 -5.36 8.00 45.19
CA PHE A 103 -4.24 8.06 46.11
C PHE A 103 -4.33 9.29 47.02
N ASP A 104 -4.55 10.48 46.45
CA ASP A 104 -4.66 11.73 47.21
C ASP A 104 -5.86 11.70 48.17
N LYS A 105 -6.99 11.14 47.74
CA LYS A 105 -8.16 10.94 48.59
C LYS A 105 -7.87 10.03 49.77
N LEU A 106 -7.20 8.90 49.54
CA LEU A 106 -6.82 7.96 50.61
C LEU A 106 -5.75 8.56 51.53
N LYS A 107 -4.77 9.28 50.96
CA LYS A 107 -3.74 9.99 51.72
C LYS A 107 -4.33 11.06 52.63
N ALA A 108 -5.36 11.78 52.20
CA ALA A 108 -6.06 12.74 53.04
C ALA A 108 -6.91 12.09 54.15
N SER A 109 -7.15 10.78 54.06
CA SER A 109 -7.94 10.03 55.05
C SER A 109 -7.10 9.31 56.11
N ILE A 110 -5.77 9.43 56.04
CA ILE A 110 -4.80 8.91 57.02
C ILE A 110 -4.08 10.09 57.65
#